data_AF-A0A0F2S098-F1
#
_entry.id   AF-A0A0F2S098-F1
#
_cell.length_a   1.000
_cell.length_b   1.000
_cell.length_c   1.000
_cell.angle_alpha   90.00
_cell.angle_beta   90.00
_cell.angle_gamma   90.00
#
_symmetry.space_group_name_H-M   'P 1'
#
loop_
_entity.id
_entity.type
_entity.pdbx_description
1 polymer ?
#
loop_
_entity_poly.entity_id
_entity_poly.type
_entity_poly.pdbx_seq_one_letter_code
_entity_poly.pdbx_strand_id
1 'polypeptide(L)'
;MSTLPPIRLTVPLRLSAFVDADNISVTHAQTILDLARRHGAPDLLRAYGNVGLLPDWDKVPGFQFIHSGSGKNATDMLMCIDAMERALSEQCEAVLLVSSDQDFTHLATRLRGYGLTVIGAGEAKTLERFRAACSEFHVITSAPPCSAKIPQPKAEIAKPIVGDIVSDLDQKIRNVIRSNCKDANGLEVRILSTRMFRDHGVKLSKIPVKNWRAYLSKYPELYTLDPKGPNAKVRYRPEAFRNAPA
;
A
#
# COMPACT_ATOMS: atom_id res chain seq x y z
N MET A 1 32.69 -36.66 -32.29
CA MET A 1 31.32 -36.14 -32.49
C MET A 1 30.81 -35.67 -31.14
N SER A 2 30.77 -34.35 -30.91
CA SER A 2 30.33 -33.77 -29.63
C SER A 2 28.81 -33.65 -29.66
N THR A 3 28.11 -34.49 -28.90
CA THR A 3 26.65 -34.43 -28.75
C THR A 3 26.33 -33.44 -27.66
N LEU A 4 25.89 -32.24 -28.04
CA LEU A 4 25.31 -31.27 -27.11
C LEU A 4 24.09 -31.92 -26.41
N PRO A 5 23.92 -31.70 -25.09
CA PRO A 5 22.77 -32.24 -24.37
C PRO A 5 21.47 -31.61 -24.90
N PRO A 6 20.34 -32.34 -24.86
CA PRO A 6 19.05 -31.80 -25.30
C PRO A 6 18.64 -30.63 -24.40
N ILE A 7 18.48 -29.45 -25.00
CA ILE A 7 17.89 -28.29 -24.33
C ILE A 7 16.41 -28.63 -24.08
N ARG A 8 16.04 -28.91 -22.83
CA ARG A 8 14.62 -28.92 -22.44
C ARG A 8 14.11 -27.49 -22.51
N LEU A 9 13.40 -27.16 -23.58
CA LEU A 9 12.56 -25.98 -23.65
C LEU A 9 11.34 -26.24 -22.74
N THR A 10 11.44 -25.87 -21.46
CA THR A 10 10.27 -25.84 -20.58
C THR A 10 9.39 -24.67 -21.01
N VAL A 11 8.17 -24.95 -21.47
CA VAL A 11 7.19 -23.91 -21.75
C VAL A 11 6.89 -23.18 -20.43
N PRO A 12 6.96 -21.84 -20.39
CA PRO A 12 6.68 -21.09 -19.17
C PRO A 12 5.20 -21.25 -18.78
N LEU A 13 4.94 -21.36 -17.47
CA LEU A 13 3.58 -21.50 -16.92
C LEU A 13 2.69 -20.34 -17.39
N ARG A 14 1.46 -20.64 -17.81
CA ARG A 14 0.49 -19.60 -18.15
C ARG A 14 0.03 -18.89 -16.88
N LEU A 15 0.26 -17.58 -16.83
CA LEU A 15 0.02 -16.77 -15.65
C LEU A 15 -1.07 -15.72 -15.92
N SER A 16 -2.08 -15.70 -15.06
CA SER A 16 -3.12 -14.66 -15.04
C SER A 16 -2.95 -13.76 -13.82
N ALA A 17 -2.90 -12.45 -14.02
CA ALA A 17 -2.67 -11.45 -12.99
C ALA A 17 -3.92 -10.60 -12.74
N PHE A 18 -4.27 -10.45 -11.47
CA PHE A 18 -5.44 -9.73 -10.98
C PHE A 18 -4.98 -8.67 -9.97
N VAL A 19 -5.20 -7.40 -10.29
CA VAL A 19 -4.73 -6.25 -9.52
C VAL A 19 -5.90 -5.48 -8.95
N ASP A 20 -5.87 -5.21 -7.66
CA ASP A 20 -6.80 -4.33 -6.96
C ASP A 20 -6.38 -2.86 -7.17
N ALA A 21 -6.98 -2.20 -8.15
CA ALA A 21 -6.63 -0.84 -8.55
C ALA A 21 -7.15 0.23 -7.57
N ASP A 22 -8.12 -0.10 -6.72
CA ASP A 22 -8.61 0.82 -5.69
C ASP A 22 -7.57 0.99 -4.56
N ASN A 23 -6.79 -0.06 -4.30
CA ASN A 23 -5.76 -0.07 -3.25
C ASN A 23 -4.31 0.01 -3.79
N ILE A 24 -4.07 -0.35 -5.05
CA ILE A 24 -2.73 -0.38 -5.66
C ILE A 24 -2.61 0.70 -6.73
N SER A 25 -1.63 1.59 -6.55
CA SER A 25 -1.36 2.67 -7.51
C SER A 25 -0.78 2.14 -8.83
N VAL A 26 -1.20 2.76 -9.94
CA VAL A 26 -0.70 2.52 -11.30
C VAL A 26 0.83 2.64 -11.43
N THR A 27 1.50 3.37 -10.53
CA THR A 27 2.97 3.48 -10.50
C THR A 27 3.66 2.13 -10.32
N HIS A 28 2.95 1.11 -9.82
CA HIS A 28 3.48 -0.23 -9.62
C HIS A 28 3.27 -1.16 -10.82
N ALA A 29 2.60 -0.71 -11.88
CA ALA A 29 2.21 -1.56 -13.00
C ALA A 29 3.41 -2.27 -13.65
N GLN A 30 4.52 -1.55 -13.86
CA GLN A 30 5.74 -2.15 -14.43
C GLN A 30 6.34 -3.21 -13.49
N THR A 31 6.40 -2.93 -12.20
CA THR A 31 6.88 -3.90 -11.19
C THR A 31 6.02 -5.16 -11.17
N ILE A 32 4.70 -5.01 -11.29
CA ILE A 32 3.75 -6.13 -11.34
C ILE A 32 3.94 -6.94 -12.62
N LEU A 33 4.12 -6.27 -13.77
CA LEU A 33 4.39 -6.93 -15.04
C LEU A 33 5.71 -7.72 -15.02
N ASP A 34 6.76 -7.13 -14.46
CA ASP A 34 8.05 -7.80 -14.32
C ASP A 34 7.99 -8.96 -13.33
N LEU A 35 7.18 -8.84 -12.27
CA LEU A 35 6.88 -9.95 -11.38
C LEU A 35 6.16 -11.06 -12.14
N ALA A 36 5.08 -10.76 -12.86
CA ALA A 36 4.34 -11.73 -13.66
C ALA A 36 5.25 -12.51 -14.63
N ARG A 37 6.12 -11.79 -15.37
CA ARG A 37 7.07 -12.39 -16.33
C ARG A 37 8.14 -13.28 -15.68
N ARG A 38 8.49 -13.04 -14.41
CA ARG A 38 9.45 -13.88 -13.69
C ARG A 38 8.84 -15.22 -13.25
N HIS A 39 7.53 -15.28 -13.04
CA HIS A 39 6.84 -16.48 -12.56
C HIS A 39 6.08 -17.24 -13.66
N GLY A 40 5.97 -16.67 -14.87
CA GLY A 40 5.33 -17.33 -16.00
C GLY A 40 5.23 -16.45 -17.23
N ALA A 41 4.48 -16.92 -18.22
CA ALA A 41 4.05 -16.12 -19.36
C ALA A 41 2.71 -15.45 -19.03
N PRO A 42 2.67 -14.13 -18.76
CA PRO A 42 1.43 -13.44 -18.49
C PRO A 42 0.53 -13.45 -19.73
N ASP A 43 -0.63 -14.10 -19.63
CA ASP A 43 -1.63 -14.17 -20.71
C ASP A 43 -2.88 -13.32 -20.41
N LEU A 44 -3.02 -12.86 -19.17
CA LEU A 44 -4.06 -11.95 -18.72
C LEU A 44 -3.48 -11.05 -17.62
N LEU A 45 -3.67 -9.74 -17.77
CA LEU A 45 -3.30 -8.74 -16.79
C LEU A 45 -4.50 -7.80 -16.63
N ARG A 46 -5.23 -7.93 -15.52
CA ARG A 46 -6.41 -7.12 -15.25
C ARG A 46 -6.25 -6.29 -13.99
N ALA A 47 -6.70 -5.04 -14.06
CA ALA A 47 -6.75 -4.13 -12.92
C ALA A 47 -8.21 -3.77 -12.64
N TYR A 48 -8.71 -4.07 -11.44
CA TYR A 48 -10.10 -3.94 -11.04
C TYR A 48 -10.27 -2.72 -10.14
N GLY A 49 -11.24 -1.86 -10.44
CA GLY A 49 -11.55 -0.74 -9.56
C GLY A 49 -12.70 0.13 -10.05
N ASN A 50 -12.95 1.20 -9.31
CA ASN A 50 -13.96 2.17 -9.68
C ASN A 50 -13.36 3.30 -10.54
N VAL A 51 -13.85 3.47 -11.78
CA VAL A 51 -13.42 4.55 -12.69
C VAL A 51 -13.53 5.93 -12.04
N GLY A 52 -14.54 6.13 -11.17
CA GLY A 52 -14.77 7.40 -10.47
C GLY A 52 -13.76 7.72 -9.36
N LEU A 53 -12.91 6.77 -8.97
CA LEU A 53 -11.95 6.93 -7.86
C LEU A 53 -10.49 7.09 -8.31
N LEU A 54 -10.21 7.02 -9.63
CA LEU A 54 -8.92 7.19 -10.36
C LEU A 54 -8.22 5.88 -10.79
N PRO A 55 -8.29 5.49 -12.08
CA PRO A 55 -7.26 4.57 -12.60
C PRO A 55 -6.77 4.91 -14.02
N ASP A 56 -5.54 5.42 -14.15
CA ASP A 56 -4.77 5.48 -15.41
C ASP A 56 -4.30 4.08 -15.90
N TRP A 57 -4.83 3.01 -15.31
CA TRP A 57 -4.45 1.62 -15.59
C TRP A 57 -4.80 1.20 -17.03
N ASP A 58 -5.80 1.82 -17.63
CA ASP A 58 -6.19 1.67 -19.04
C ASP A 58 -5.11 2.17 -20.00
N LYS A 59 -4.24 3.09 -19.55
CA LYS A 59 -3.12 3.64 -20.34
C LYS A 59 -1.86 2.79 -20.27
N VAL A 60 -1.80 1.80 -19.37
CA VAL A 60 -0.62 0.95 -19.22
C VAL A 60 -0.67 -0.20 -20.23
N PRO A 61 0.31 -0.31 -21.14
CA PRO A 61 0.33 -1.39 -22.13
C PRO A 61 0.28 -2.78 -21.49
N GLY A 62 -0.62 -3.62 -21.99
CA GLY A 62 -0.81 -5.00 -21.54
C GLY A 62 -1.80 -5.16 -20.38
N PHE A 63 -2.11 -4.11 -19.62
CA PHE A 63 -3.17 -4.16 -18.62
C PHE A 63 -4.52 -3.83 -19.23
N GLN A 64 -5.54 -4.60 -18.85
CA GLN A 64 -6.93 -4.28 -19.10
C GLN A 64 -7.56 -3.78 -17.80
N PHE A 65 -8.05 -2.54 -17.80
CA PHE A 65 -8.81 -2.01 -16.68
C PHE A 65 -10.26 -2.54 -16.72
N ILE A 66 -10.75 -3.03 -15.58
CA ILE A 66 -12.09 -3.59 -15.39
C ILE A 66 -12.84 -2.74 -14.35
N HIS A 67 -13.91 -2.10 -14.79
CA HIS A 67 -14.74 -1.31 -13.88
C HIS A 67 -15.63 -2.21 -13.02
N SER A 68 -15.51 -2.10 -11.70
CA SER A 68 -16.26 -2.90 -10.72
C SER A 68 -17.59 -2.28 -10.24
N GLY A 69 -17.88 -1.02 -10.59
CA GLY A 69 -19.03 -0.28 -10.06
C GLY A 69 -18.73 0.44 -8.73
N SER A 70 -19.77 0.79 -7.96
CA SER A 70 -19.67 1.68 -6.78
C SER A 70 -20.02 1.03 -5.43
N GLY A 71 -19.97 -0.31 -5.34
CA GLY A 71 -20.23 -1.04 -4.10
C GLY A 71 -18.97 -1.24 -3.25
N LYS A 72 -19.12 -1.26 -1.91
CA LYS A 72 -18.00 -1.38 -0.95
C LYS A 72 -17.08 -2.59 -1.24
N ASN A 73 -17.64 -3.71 -1.67
CA ASN A 73 -16.91 -4.95 -1.95
C ASN A 73 -17.00 -5.35 -3.44
N ALA A 74 -17.40 -4.42 -4.31
CA ALA A 74 -17.68 -4.75 -5.71
C ALA A 74 -16.41 -5.17 -6.46
N THR A 75 -15.31 -4.46 -6.20
CA THR A 75 -13.97 -4.78 -6.74
C THR A 75 -13.51 -6.16 -6.32
N ASP A 76 -13.57 -6.48 -5.03
CA ASP A 76 -13.13 -7.76 -4.49
C ASP A 76 -13.96 -8.92 -5.03
N MET A 77 -15.29 -8.79 -5.08
CA MET A 77 -16.18 -9.82 -5.60
C MET A 77 -15.93 -10.09 -7.08
N LEU A 78 -15.82 -9.04 -7.91
CA LEU A 78 -15.58 -9.21 -9.34
C LEU A 78 -14.21 -9.85 -9.60
N MET A 79 -13.18 -9.42 -8.88
CA MET A 79 -11.85 -10.02 -9.00
C MET A 79 -11.83 -11.49 -8.56
N CYS A 80 -12.57 -11.85 -7.50
CA CYS A 80 -12.73 -13.24 -7.08
C CYS A 80 -13.44 -14.10 -8.15
N ILE A 81 -14.51 -13.57 -8.76
CA ILE A 81 -15.27 -14.27 -9.81
C ILE A 81 -14.35 -14.57 -11.00
N ASP A 82 -13.66 -13.56 -11.53
CA ASP A 82 -12.78 -13.73 -12.69
C ASP A 82 -11.60 -14.68 -12.40
N ALA A 83 -10.98 -14.57 -11.22
CA ALA A 83 -9.87 -15.45 -10.83
C ALA A 83 -10.31 -16.92 -10.75
N MET A 84 -11.49 -17.17 -10.18
CA MET A 84 -12.06 -18.51 -10.09
C MET A 84 -12.51 -19.05 -11.44
N GLU A 85 -13.10 -18.21 -12.31
CA GLU A 85 -13.45 -18.60 -13.68
C GLU A 85 -12.21 -19.05 -14.45
N ARG A 86 -11.11 -18.29 -14.34
CA ARG A 86 -9.85 -18.61 -15.02
C ARG A 86 -9.23 -19.91 -14.53
N ALA A 87 -9.32 -20.17 -13.23
CA ALA A 87 -8.83 -21.41 -12.63
C ALA A 87 -9.69 -22.62 -13.03
N LEU A 88 -11.01 -22.52 -12.98
CA LEU A 88 -11.94 -23.62 -13.27
C LEU A 88 -12.05 -23.94 -14.77
N SER A 89 -11.74 -22.97 -15.63
CA SER A 89 -11.64 -23.18 -17.08
C SER A 89 -10.28 -23.73 -17.54
N GLU A 90 -9.37 -24.02 -16.59
CA GLU A 90 -8.00 -24.50 -16.86
C GLU A 90 -7.22 -23.57 -17.80
N GLN A 91 -7.51 -22.27 -17.71
CA GLN A 91 -6.91 -21.26 -18.55
C GLN A 91 -5.64 -20.64 -17.94
N CYS A 92 -5.25 -21.03 -16.74
CA CYS A 92 -3.97 -20.64 -16.15
C CYS A 92 -3.43 -21.73 -15.23
N GLU A 93 -2.11 -21.76 -15.09
CA GLU A 93 -1.38 -22.65 -14.18
C GLU A 93 -0.81 -21.87 -12.98
N ALA A 94 -0.67 -20.56 -13.15
CA ALA A 94 -0.28 -19.63 -12.11
C ALA A 94 -1.23 -18.42 -12.05
N VAL A 95 -1.44 -17.92 -10.84
CA VAL A 95 -2.24 -16.72 -10.57
C VAL A 95 -1.42 -15.74 -9.78
N LEU A 96 -1.36 -14.49 -10.22
CA LEU A 96 -0.79 -13.37 -9.47
C LEU A 96 -1.92 -12.52 -8.87
N LEU A 97 -2.09 -12.56 -7.55
CA LEU A 97 -3.05 -11.72 -6.82
C LEU A 97 -2.31 -10.52 -6.24
N VAL A 98 -2.63 -9.32 -6.73
CA VAL A 98 -2.01 -8.07 -6.26
C VAL A 98 -3.02 -7.27 -5.45
N SER A 99 -2.99 -7.43 -4.14
CA SER A 99 -3.79 -6.65 -3.20
C SER A 99 -3.12 -6.58 -1.83
N SER A 100 -3.49 -5.57 -1.05
CA SER A 100 -3.12 -5.47 0.36
C SER A 100 -4.26 -5.88 1.31
N ASP A 101 -5.43 -6.26 0.77
CA ASP A 101 -6.55 -6.76 1.56
C ASP A 101 -6.33 -8.22 1.99
N GLN A 102 -6.74 -8.53 3.20
CA GLN A 102 -6.75 -9.89 3.74
C GLN A 102 -7.90 -10.75 3.22
N ASP A 103 -8.93 -10.13 2.63
CA ASP A 103 -10.15 -10.85 2.23
C ASP A 103 -9.88 -11.87 1.10
N PHE A 104 -8.76 -11.73 0.36
CA PHE A 104 -8.30 -12.70 -0.65
C PHE A 104 -7.66 -13.98 -0.08
N THR A 105 -7.53 -14.11 1.25
CA THR A 105 -6.95 -15.31 1.89
C THR A 105 -7.66 -16.60 1.48
N HIS A 106 -8.99 -16.59 1.46
CA HIS A 106 -9.78 -17.77 1.08
C HIS A 106 -9.68 -18.07 -0.42
N LEU A 107 -9.65 -17.05 -1.26
CA LEU A 107 -9.43 -17.20 -2.71
C LEU A 107 -8.07 -17.87 -2.98
N ALA A 108 -6.99 -17.35 -2.41
CA ALA A 108 -5.65 -17.90 -2.56
C ALA A 108 -5.58 -19.37 -2.12
N THR A 109 -6.19 -19.68 -0.97
CA THR A 109 -6.26 -21.06 -0.46
C THR A 109 -7.01 -21.98 -1.43
N ARG A 110 -8.12 -21.50 -2.01
CA ARG A 110 -8.95 -22.29 -2.93
C ARG A 110 -8.24 -22.55 -4.26
N LEU A 111 -7.62 -21.53 -4.83
CA LEU A 111 -6.84 -21.63 -6.07
C LEU A 111 -5.69 -22.63 -5.93
N ARG A 112 -4.96 -22.62 -4.80
CA ARG A 112 -3.94 -23.63 -4.51
C ARG A 112 -4.53 -25.03 -4.35
N GLY A 113 -5.74 -25.14 -3.79
CA GLY A 113 -6.47 -26.40 -3.71
C GLY A 113 -6.79 -27.02 -5.08
N TYR A 114 -6.86 -26.21 -6.13
CA TYR A 114 -6.97 -26.67 -7.52
C TYR A 114 -5.62 -26.97 -8.19
N GLY A 115 -4.50 -26.84 -7.46
CA GLY A 115 -3.16 -27.11 -7.98
C GLY A 115 -2.48 -25.93 -8.66
N LEU A 116 -3.08 -24.73 -8.65
CA LEU A 116 -2.46 -23.54 -9.24
C LEU A 116 -1.35 -22.99 -8.34
N THR A 117 -0.31 -22.44 -8.97
CA THR A 117 0.70 -21.65 -8.25
C THR A 117 0.15 -20.26 -7.98
N VAL A 118 -0.04 -19.91 -6.70
CA VAL A 118 -0.57 -18.60 -6.33
C VAL A 118 0.55 -17.69 -5.84
N ILE A 119 0.87 -16.67 -6.62
CA ILE A 119 1.79 -15.60 -6.24
C ILE A 119 0.96 -14.46 -5.65
N GLY A 120 1.21 -14.10 -4.40
CA GLY A 120 0.66 -12.90 -3.78
C GLY A 120 1.60 -11.73 -3.94
N ALA A 121 1.07 -10.52 -4.11
CA ALA A 121 1.87 -9.31 -4.01
C ALA A 121 1.09 -8.16 -3.36
N GLY A 122 1.76 -7.37 -2.54
CA GLY A 122 1.11 -6.26 -1.83
C GLY A 122 2.06 -5.45 -0.97
N GLU A 123 1.54 -4.50 -0.21
CA GLU A 123 2.38 -3.65 0.65
C GLU A 123 3.05 -4.44 1.79
N ALA A 124 4.06 -3.85 2.42
CA ALA A 124 4.74 -4.46 3.57
C ALA A 124 3.78 -4.75 4.75
N LYS A 125 2.69 -3.97 4.87
CA LYS A 125 1.69 -4.09 5.95
C LYS A 125 0.70 -5.25 5.76
N THR A 126 0.73 -5.96 4.63
CA THR A 126 -0.18 -7.07 4.36
C THR A 126 -0.05 -8.15 5.43
N LEU A 127 -1.19 -8.60 5.96
CA LEU A 127 -1.26 -9.55 7.08
C LEU A 127 -0.70 -10.92 6.72
N GLU A 128 -0.09 -11.57 7.71
CA GLU A 128 0.57 -12.87 7.56
C GLU A 128 -0.38 -13.96 7.06
N ARG A 129 -1.68 -13.88 7.42
CA ARG A 129 -2.68 -14.87 6.97
C ARG A 129 -2.79 -14.96 5.45
N PHE A 130 -2.74 -13.82 4.75
CA PHE A 130 -2.83 -13.81 3.29
C PHE A 130 -1.52 -14.25 2.66
N ARG A 131 -0.38 -13.82 3.23
CA ARG A 131 0.96 -14.24 2.81
C ARG A 131 1.11 -15.75 2.86
N ALA A 132 0.74 -16.37 3.98
CA ALA A 132 0.81 -17.81 4.19
C ALA A 132 -0.18 -18.63 3.32
N ALA A 133 -1.28 -18.00 2.88
CA ALA A 133 -2.21 -18.64 1.96
C ALA A 133 -1.66 -18.71 0.53
N CYS A 134 -0.75 -17.82 0.14
CA CYS A 134 -0.08 -17.85 -1.17
C CYS A 134 1.03 -18.92 -1.22
N SER A 135 1.42 -19.33 -2.43
CA SER A 135 2.61 -20.17 -2.63
C SER A 135 3.90 -19.37 -2.42
N GLU A 136 3.88 -18.12 -2.86
CA GLU A 136 4.95 -17.14 -2.64
C GLU A 136 4.30 -15.75 -2.46
N PHE A 137 4.95 -14.85 -1.70
CA PHE A 137 4.44 -13.50 -1.50
C PHE A 137 5.55 -12.45 -1.69
N HIS A 138 5.29 -11.46 -2.55
CA HIS A 138 6.20 -10.36 -2.82
C HIS A 138 5.71 -9.04 -2.25
N VAL A 139 6.61 -8.33 -1.56
CA VAL A 139 6.32 -6.97 -1.11
C VAL A 139 6.56 -6.01 -2.27
N ILE A 140 5.52 -5.28 -2.66
CA ILE A 140 5.61 -4.17 -3.60
C ILE A 140 5.93 -2.92 -2.76
N THR A 141 7.16 -2.44 -2.87
CA THR A 141 7.56 -1.14 -2.34
C THR A 141 7.76 -0.18 -3.50
N SER A 142 7.47 1.11 -3.30
CA SER A 142 7.86 2.14 -4.25
C SER A 142 9.38 2.29 -4.18
N ALA A 143 10.12 1.51 -4.97
CA ALA A 143 11.55 1.73 -5.16
C ALA A 143 11.74 2.86 -6.19
N PRO A 144 12.62 3.85 -5.96
CA PRO A 144 13.17 4.64 -7.05
C PRO A 144 13.97 3.71 -7.99
N PRO A 145 14.15 4.06 -9.27
CA PRO A 145 14.75 3.15 -10.22
C PRO A 145 16.20 2.83 -9.84
N CYS A 146 16.54 1.55 -9.99
CA CYS A 146 17.86 0.92 -10.10
C CYS A 146 18.60 0.39 -8.85
N SER A 147 18.84 -0.92 -8.98
CA SER A 147 20.03 -1.72 -8.61
C SER A 147 20.13 -2.31 -7.21
N ALA A 148 20.36 -3.63 -7.24
CA ALA A 148 20.55 -4.55 -6.14
C ALA A 148 21.53 -4.06 -5.06
N LYS A 149 21.17 -4.32 -3.79
CA LYS A 149 22.07 -4.79 -2.73
C LYS A 149 21.26 -5.31 -1.53
N ILE A 150 21.66 -6.50 -1.05
CA ILE A 150 21.20 -7.16 0.19
C ILE A 150 21.98 -6.55 1.40
N PRO A 151 21.68 -6.89 2.67
CA PRO A 151 21.01 -6.03 3.66
C PRO A 151 21.94 -5.58 4.83
N GLN A 152 21.35 -4.79 5.75
CA GLN A 152 21.68 -4.56 7.19
C GLN A 152 21.96 -3.08 7.56
N PRO A 153 21.85 -2.67 8.84
CA PRO A 153 20.99 -3.10 9.95
C PRO A 153 20.24 -1.91 10.62
N LYS A 154 19.33 -2.24 11.57
CA LYS A 154 18.58 -1.32 12.46
C LYS A 154 19.46 -0.18 13.02
N ALA A 155 19.00 1.06 12.88
CA ALA A 155 19.41 2.17 13.74
C ALA A 155 18.22 2.62 14.60
N GLU A 156 18.30 2.32 15.89
CA GLU A 156 17.58 3.09 16.92
C GLU A 156 18.03 4.55 16.83
N ILE A 157 17.08 5.49 16.92
CA ILE A 157 17.43 6.89 17.12
C ILE A 157 16.83 7.34 18.45
N ALA A 158 17.75 7.71 19.33
CA ALA A 158 17.56 8.31 20.63
C ALA A 158 16.80 9.65 20.57
N LYS A 159 16.19 10.02 21.70
CA LYS A 159 15.59 11.35 21.94
C LYS A 159 16.62 12.47 21.71
N PRO A 160 16.15 13.67 21.34
CA PRO A 160 16.56 14.85 22.08
C PRO A 160 15.38 15.58 22.73
N ILE A 161 15.73 16.23 23.82
CA ILE A 161 14.92 16.94 24.81
C ILE A 161 14.82 18.42 24.41
N VAL A 162 13.66 19.01 24.75
CA VAL A 162 13.29 20.43 24.92
C VAL A 162 14.39 21.49 24.77
N GLY A 163 14.10 22.52 23.97
CA GLY A 163 14.80 23.81 23.97
C GLY A 163 15.09 24.33 22.56
N ASP A 164 14.28 25.29 22.11
CA ASP A 164 14.60 26.28 21.05
C ASP A 164 14.63 25.93 19.57
N ILE A 165 14.27 24.73 19.11
CA ILE A 165 13.95 24.53 17.69
C ILE A 165 12.67 23.69 17.57
N VAL A 166 11.53 24.37 17.46
CA VAL A 166 10.30 23.72 16.98
C VAL A 166 10.60 23.17 15.58
N SER A 167 10.52 21.84 15.42
CA SER A 167 10.78 21.18 14.14
C SER A 167 9.87 21.77 13.04
N ASP A 168 10.38 21.91 11.82
CA ASP A 168 9.60 22.29 10.63
C ASP A 168 8.31 21.46 10.50
N LEU A 169 8.36 20.19 10.93
CA LEU A 169 7.20 19.31 10.99
C LEU A 169 6.13 19.80 11.99
N ASP A 170 6.52 20.27 13.17
CA ASP A 170 5.60 20.77 14.19
C ASP A 170 4.99 22.12 13.80
N GLN A 171 5.74 22.96 13.09
CA GLN A 171 5.20 24.19 12.49
C GLN A 171 4.12 23.89 11.44
N LYS A 172 4.35 22.87 10.59
CA LYS A 172 3.35 22.40 9.61
C LYS A 172 2.10 21.83 10.29
N ILE A 173 2.26 21.03 11.36
CA ILE A 173 1.13 20.52 12.14
C ILE A 173 0.32 21.67 12.74
N ARG A 174 1.00 22.68 13.31
CA ARG A 174 0.33 23.89 13.82
C ARG A 174 -0.47 24.60 12.73
N ASN A 175 0.10 24.79 11.53
CA ASN A 175 -0.56 25.46 10.42
C ASN A 175 -1.80 24.70 9.95
N VAL A 176 -1.75 23.37 9.91
CA VAL A 176 -2.91 22.52 9.58
C VAL A 176 -4.00 22.61 10.65
N ILE A 177 -3.64 22.66 11.94
CA ILE A 177 -4.61 22.82 13.02
C ILE A 177 -5.25 24.22 12.96
N ARG A 178 -4.45 25.27 12.68
CA ARG A 178 -4.92 26.67 12.61
C ARG A 178 -5.82 26.95 11.42
N SER A 179 -5.45 26.50 10.22
CA SER A 179 -6.19 26.75 8.97
C SER A 179 -7.60 26.16 8.96
N ASN A 180 -7.88 25.20 9.85
CA ASN A 180 -9.10 24.44 9.85
C ASN A 180 -9.97 24.58 11.10
N CYS A 181 -9.56 25.41 12.05
CA CYS A 181 -10.36 25.73 13.22
C CYS A 181 -10.88 27.16 13.07
N LYS A 182 -12.17 27.33 12.73
CA LYS A 182 -12.87 28.62 12.89
C LYS A 182 -13.18 28.90 14.38
N ASP A 183 -13.27 27.85 15.19
CA ASP A 183 -13.46 27.90 16.66
C ASP A 183 -12.44 27.01 17.38
N ALA A 184 -12.19 27.27 18.67
CA ALA A 184 -11.19 26.62 19.55
C ALA A 184 -11.37 25.09 19.77
N ASN A 185 -12.15 24.41 18.93
CA ASN A 185 -12.63 23.06 19.15
C ASN A 185 -11.63 21.96 18.73
N GLY A 186 -10.47 22.31 18.14
CA GLY A 186 -9.40 21.37 17.80
C GLY A 186 -9.66 20.54 16.54
N LEU A 187 -8.62 19.86 16.07
CA LEU A 187 -8.62 19.05 14.85
C LEU A 187 -8.78 17.56 15.19
N GLU A 188 -9.67 16.84 14.51
CA GLU A 188 -9.73 15.39 14.71
C GLU A 188 -8.43 14.70 14.26
N VAL A 189 -7.89 13.79 15.07
CA VAL A 189 -6.59 13.16 14.77
C VAL A 189 -6.64 12.33 13.48
N ARG A 190 -7.83 11.81 13.10
CA ARG A 190 -8.01 11.01 11.87
C ARG A 190 -7.84 11.82 10.58
N ILE A 191 -8.20 13.11 10.58
CA ILE A 191 -8.08 13.97 9.39
C ILE A 191 -6.70 14.62 9.28
N LEU A 192 -5.88 14.56 10.34
CA LEU A 192 -4.54 15.12 10.33
C LEU A 192 -3.65 14.48 9.25
N SER A 193 -3.76 13.17 9.01
CA SER A 193 -3.04 12.48 7.93
C SER A 193 -3.32 13.08 6.56
N THR A 194 -4.60 13.24 6.24
CA THR A 194 -5.05 13.72 4.93
C THR A 194 -4.62 15.17 4.71
N ARG A 195 -4.69 16.00 5.76
CA ARG A 195 -4.33 17.42 5.67
C ARG A 195 -2.83 17.65 5.63
N MET A 196 -2.05 16.93 6.43
CA MET A 196 -0.59 17.01 6.36
C MET A 196 -0.07 16.61 4.98
N PHE A 197 -0.73 15.66 4.32
CA PHE A 197 -0.40 15.31 2.94
C PHE A 197 -0.87 16.36 1.93
N ARG A 198 -2.11 16.86 2.04
CA ARG A 198 -2.69 17.85 1.12
C ARG A 198 -2.00 19.21 1.18
N ASP A 199 -1.78 19.72 2.39
CA ASP A 199 -1.35 21.11 2.62
C ASP A 199 0.18 21.23 2.62
N HIS A 200 0.89 20.14 2.97
CA HIS A 200 2.34 20.17 3.15
C HIS A 200 3.09 18.98 2.51
N GLY A 201 2.41 18.07 1.81
CA GLY A 201 3.05 16.90 1.17
C GLY A 201 3.67 15.89 2.14
N VAL A 202 3.37 16.01 3.45
CA VAL A 202 3.97 15.18 4.49
C VAL A 202 3.19 13.88 4.63
N LYS A 203 3.88 12.76 4.36
CA LYS A 203 3.36 11.42 4.60
C LYS A 203 3.84 10.92 5.96
N LEU A 204 2.94 10.36 6.75
CA LEU A 204 3.29 9.71 8.02
C LEU A 204 4.32 8.59 7.83
N SER A 205 4.36 7.95 6.66
CA SER A 205 5.34 6.90 6.32
C SER A 205 6.80 7.38 6.30
N LYS A 206 7.04 8.70 6.15
CA LYS A 206 8.38 9.30 6.25
C LYS A 206 8.80 9.56 7.70
N ILE A 207 7.89 9.39 8.65
CA ILE A 207 8.09 9.67 10.07
C ILE A 207 8.10 8.32 10.81
N PRO A 208 9.07 8.04 11.69
CA PRO A 208 9.21 6.75 12.37
C PRO A 208 8.18 6.58 13.52
N VAL A 209 6.90 6.69 13.20
CA VAL A 209 5.79 6.64 14.16
C VAL A 209 4.61 5.86 13.59
N LYS A 210 3.97 5.05 14.44
CA LYS A 210 2.87 4.16 14.04
C LYS A 210 1.59 4.90 13.61
N ASN A 211 1.30 6.03 14.25
CA ASN A 211 0.15 6.88 13.95
C ASN A 211 0.44 8.31 14.44
N TRP A 212 -0.30 9.28 13.91
CA TRP A 212 -0.17 10.68 14.35
C TRP A 212 -0.41 10.85 15.85
N ARG A 213 -1.30 10.08 16.47
CA ARG A 213 -1.52 10.15 17.93
C ARG A 213 -0.24 9.78 18.70
N ALA A 214 0.50 8.77 18.26
CA ALA A 214 1.75 8.33 18.85
C ALA A 214 2.88 9.34 18.65
N TYR A 215 2.86 10.10 17.54
CA TYR A 215 3.74 11.24 17.35
C TYR A 215 3.40 12.36 18.34
N LEU A 216 2.14 12.81 18.35
CA LEU A 216 1.67 13.93 19.16
C LEU A 216 1.82 13.66 20.67
N SER A 217 1.63 12.40 21.11
CA SER A 217 1.80 12.01 22.51
C SER A 217 3.26 12.05 22.99
N LYS A 218 4.24 12.05 22.07
CA LYS A 218 5.65 12.26 22.43
C LYS A 218 5.95 13.71 22.82
N TYR A 219 5.09 14.65 22.44
CA TYR A 219 5.27 16.09 22.64
C TYR A 219 4.09 16.71 23.40
N PRO A 220 3.86 16.34 24.68
CA PRO A 220 2.76 16.88 25.49
C PRO A 220 2.90 18.40 25.75
N GLU A 221 4.12 18.93 25.66
CA GLU A 221 4.41 20.36 25.76
C GLU A 221 3.90 21.16 24.56
N LEU A 222 3.78 20.53 23.38
CA LEU A 222 3.32 21.17 22.14
C LEU A 222 1.82 20.95 21.90
N TYR A 223 1.29 19.80 22.31
CA TYR A 223 -0.06 19.36 21.94
C TYR A 223 -0.90 18.87 23.12
N THR A 224 -2.19 19.16 23.07
CA THR A 224 -3.21 18.60 23.95
C THR A 224 -4.07 17.62 23.16
N LEU A 225 -4.22 16.39 23.66
CA LEU A 225 -4.96 15.31 23.02
C LEU A 225 -6.17 14.90 23.86
N ASP A 226 -7.32 14.75 23.20
CA ASP A 226 -8.50 14.14 23.82
C ASP A 226 -8.27 12.64 24.11
N PRO A 227 -9.06 12.03 25.03
CA PRO A 227 -9.03 10.59 25.25
C PRO A 227 -9.28 9.79 23.98
N LYS A 228 -8.83 8.53 23.96
CA LYS A 228 -8.91 7.66 22.78
C LYS A 228 -10.38 7.41 22.42
N GLY A 229 -10.77 7.79 21.21
CA GLY A 229 -12.14 7.62 20.71
C GLY A 229 -12.26 8.03 19.25
N PRO A 230 -13.40 7.71 18.59
CA PRO A 230 -13.61 8.01 17.18
C PRO A 230 -13.56 9.52 16.87
N ASN A 231 -13.85 10.37 17.87
CA ASN A 231 -13.87 11.83 17.75
C ASN A 231 -12.71 12.49 18.50
N ALA A 232 -11.62 11.76 18.77
CA ALA A 232 -10.48 12.32 19.49
C ALA A 232 -9.85 13.48 18.69
N LYS A 233 -9.75 14.65 19.32
CA LYS A 233 -9.15 15.84 18.72
C LYS A 233 -7.77 16.16 19.30
N VAL A 234 -6.99 16.90 18.53
CA VAL A 234 -5.72 17.51 18.90
C VAL A 234 -5.84 19.03 18.86
N ARG A 235 -5.25 19.68 19.85
CA ARG A 235 -5.07 21.14 19.92
C ARG A 235 -3.58 21.42 20.10
N TYR A 236 -3.07 22.49 19.49
CA TYR A 236 -1.71 22.95 19.77
C TYR A 236 -1.75 23.89 20.99
N ARG A 237 -0.68 23.94 21.78
CA ARG A 237 -0.52 24.88 22.90
C ARG A 237 0.14 26.17 22.39
N PRO A 238 -0.57 27.32 22.34
CA PRO A 238 -0.03 28.53 21.73
C PRO A 238 1.26 29.03 22.38
N GLU A 239 1.41 28.81 23.69
CA GLU A 239 2.59 29.20 24.48
C GLU A 239 3.88 28.54 23.99
N ALA A 240 3.80 27.29 23.54
CA ALA A 240 4.96 26.52 23.11
C ALA A 240 5.45 26.86 21.68
N PHE A 241 4.67 27.65 20.93
CA PHE A 241 5.00 28.06 19.55
C PHE A 241 5.24 29.57 19.41
N ARG A 242 5.47 30.29 20.52
CA ARG A 242 5.73 31.74 20.52
C ARG A 242 7.13 32.15 20.03
N ASN A 243 8.09 31.22 19.96
CA ASN A 243 9.49 31.52 19.64
C ASN A 243 9.95 31.13 18.23
N ALA A 244 9.04 30.82 17.29
CA ALA A 244 9.42 30.58 15.89
C ALA A 244 9.34 31.89 15.09
N PRO A 245 10.44 32.36 14.45
CA PRO A 245 10.43 33.61 13.69
C PRO A 245 9.48 33.53 12.49
N ALA A 246 8.89 34.68 12.17
CA ALA A 246 7.85 34.90 11.16
C ALA A 246 8.30 34.64 9.73
#